data_AF-A0A849V779-F1
#
_entry.id   AF-A0A849V779-F1
#
_cell.length_a   1.000
_cell.length_b   1.000
_cell.length_c   1.000
_cell.angle_alpha   90.00
_cell.angle_beta   90.00
_cell.angle_gamma   90.00
#
_symmetry.space_group_name_H-M   'P 1'
#
loop_
_entity.id
_entity.type
_entity.pdbx_description
1 polymer ?
#
loop_
_entity_poly.entity_id
_entity_poly.type
_entity_poly.pdbx_seq_one_letter_code
_entity_poly.pdbx_strand_id
1 'polypeptide(L)'
;MNTKTLKALTVAVTLAAGMTTSPAFATVPKFDNLGVPAVMQCTTALKGRILHSDKIIFKILPGVLVAVTPADQGALNQLPRGYEMDIKVSDDPRTIAGLRGKVLSFMGAALTDQNARLITIVDVEYATAVCI
;
A
#
# COMPACT_ATOMS: atom_id res chain seq x y z
N MET A 1 -1.12 46.96 -56.14
CA MET A 1 0.30 46.55 -56.23
C MET A 1 0.95 46.67 -54.87
N ASN A 2 1.13 45.58 -54.13
CA ASN A 2 2.43 44.99 -53.76
C ASN A 2 2.25 44.01 -52.60
N THR A 3 2.22 42.73 -52.97
CA THR A 3 2.36 41.57 -52.10
C THR A 3 3.80 41.49 -51.59
N LYS A 4 3.99 41.49 -50.26
CA LYS A 4 5.24 41.03 -49.63
C LYS A 4 4.95 40.04 -48.51
N THR A 5 4.75 38.80 -48.93
CA THR A 5 5.28 37.55 -48.38
C THR A 5 5.95 37.66 -47.00
N LEU A 6 5.21 37.31 -45.94
CA LEU A 6 5.84 36.84 -44.70
C LEU A 6 6.14 35.35 -44.83
N LYS A 7 7.42 35.01 -44.65
CA LYS A 7 7.94 33.65 -44.62
C LYS A 7 7.27 32.84 -43.51
N ALA A 8 6.68 31.71 -43.88
CA ALA A 8 6.31 30.63 -42.98
C ALA A 8 7.47 29.62 -42.90
N LEU A 9 7.96 29.32 -41.69
CA LEU A 9 8.69 28.11 -41.22
C LEU A 9 9.33 28.48 -39.87
N THR A 10 9.27 27.72 -38.77
CA THR A 10 9.15 26.27 -38.61
C THR A 10 8.56 25.98 -37.23
N VAL A 11 7.59 25.06 -37.19
CA VAL A 11 7.10 24.39 -35.97
C VAL A 11 8.10 23.30 -35.58
N ALA A 12 8.52 23.29 -34.31
CA ALA A 12 9.03 22.08 -33.66
C ALA A 12 8.94 22.23 -32.13
N VAL A 13 7.72 22.14 -31.60
CA VAL A 13 7.52 21.73 -30.20
C VAL A 13 7.44 20.21 -30.21
N THR A 14 8.51 19.56 -29.78
CA THR A 14 8.44 18.15 -29.38
C THR A 14 9.25 17.97 -28.10
N LEU A 15 8.59 18.24 -26.96
CA LEU A 15 8.97 17.64 -25.68
C LEU A 15 8.68 16.13 -25.79
N ALA A 16 9.69 15.33 -26.11
CA ALA A 16 9.63 13.91 -25.84
C ALA A 16 10.18 13.68 -24.42
N ALA A 17 9.30 13.85 -23.44
CA ALA A 17 9.51 13.38 -22.07
C ALA A 17 9.60 11.85 -22.11
N GLY A 18 10.80 11.32 -22.26
CA GLY A 18 11.12 9.93 -21.97
C GLY A 18 11.19 9.69 -20.47
N MET A 19 10.09 9.95 -19.77
CA MET A 19 9.88 9.39 -18.44
C MET A 19 8.96 8.19 -18.61
N THR A 20 9.57 7.03 -18.76
CA THR A 20 8.88 5.77 -18.53
C THR A 20 8.44 5.79 -17.07
N THR A 21 7.21 6.22 -16.81
CA THR A 21 6.58 6.01 -15.52
C THR A 21 6.51 4.50 -15.35
N SER A 22 7.37 3.95 -14.50
CA SER A 22 7.18 2.62 -13.97
C SER A 22 5.72 2.47 -13.57
N PRO A 23 5.01 1.42 -14.00
CA PRO A 23 3.64 1.23 -13.58
C PRO A 23 3.65 1.21 -12.06
N ALA A 24 2.95 2.16 -11.45
CA ALA A 24 2.72 2.15 -10.01
C ALA A 24 2.08 0.81 -9.70
N PHE A 25 2.83 -0.07 -9.03
CA PHE A 25 2.28 -1.26 -8.42
C PHE A 25 1.10 -0.80 -7.58
N ALA A 26 -0.09 -1.37 -7.81
CA ALA A 26 -1.27 -1.04 -7.04
C ALA A 26 -0.91 -1.10 -5.55
N THR A 27 -1.10 0.01 -4.84
CA THR A 27 -0.78 0.10 -3.41
C THR A 27 -1.64 -0.88 -2.61
N VAL A 28 -2.82 -1.21 -3.15
CA VAL A 28 -3.77 -2.16 -2.57
C VAL A 28 -3.35 -3.60 -2.93
N PRO A 29 -3.09 -4.45 -1.94
CA PRO A 29 -2.78 -5.86 -2.17
C PRO A 29 -3.93 -6.59 -2.86
N LYS A 30 -3.60 -7.51 -3.75
CA LYS A 30 -4.60 -8.38 -4.37
C LYS A 30 -5.15 -9.36 -3.33
N PHE A 31 -6.46 -9.47 -3.25
CA PHE A 31 -7.13 -10.51 -2.47
C PHE A 31 -7.28 -11.77 -3.35
N ASP A 32 -6.63 -12.88 -2.98
CA ASP A 32 -6.59 -14.10 -3.80
C ASP A 32 -7.21 -15.34 -3.13
N ASN A 33 -7.67 -15.25 -1.88
CA ASN A 33 -8.18 -16.37 -1.06
C ASN A 33 -7.20 -17.56 -0.87
N LEU A 34 -5.98 -17.51 -1.41
CA LEU A 34 -5.05 -18.64 -1.39
C LEU A 34 -4.12 -18.60 -0.18
N GLY A 35 -3.91 -17.42 0.41
CA GLY A 35 -3.16 -17.24 1.65
C GLY A 35 -1.72 -17.75 1.55
N VAL A 36 -0.76 -16.88 1.24
CA VAL A 36 0.66 -17.28 1.13
C VAL A 36 1.38 -16.99 2.46
N PRO A 37 2.23 -17.91 2.97
CA PRO A 37 3.03 -17.62 4.15
C PRO A 37 3.94 -16.40 3.92
N ALA A 38 3.87 -15.40 4.80
CA ALA A 38 4.89 -14.36 4.81
C ALA A 38 6.21 -14.95 5.31
N VAL A 39 7.25 -14.91 4.47
CA VAL A 39 8.58 -15.44 4.76
C VAL A 39 9.49 -14.30 5.20
N MET A 40 10.04 -14.38 6.42
CA MET A 40 11.13 -13.52 6.85
C MET A 40 12.47 -14.19 6.53
N GLN A 41 13.33 -13.50 5.79
CA GLN A 41 14.68 -13.96 5.50
C GLN A 41 15.68 -13.33 6.46
N CYS A 42 16.38 -14.17 7.22
CA CYS A 42 17.53 -13.75 8.02
C CYS A 42 18.74 -13.54 7.11
N THR A 43 19.01 -12.29 6.76
CA THR A 43 20.22 -11.92 6.02
C THR A 43 21.44 -11.91 6.95
N THR A 44 22.65 -11.95 6.39
CA THR A 44 23.90 -11.84 7.17
C THR A 44 23.96 -10.56 8.02
N ALA A 45 23.33 -9.47 7.57
CA ALA A 45 23.24 -8.22 8.32
C ALA A 45 22.31 -8.30 9.55
N LEU A 46 21.41 -9.28 9.59
CA LEU A 46 20.46 -9.52 10.68
C LEU A 46 20.95 -10.61 11.65
N LYS A 47 22.11 -11.23 11.41
CA LYS A 47 22.66 -12.26 12.29
C LYS A 47 22.83 -11.74 13.72
N GLY A 48 22.37 -12.52 14.70
CA GLY A 48 22.36 -12.17 16.11
C GLY A 48 21.29 -11.15 16.52
N ARG A 49 20.41 -10.73 15.59
CA ARG A 49 19.27 -9.86 15.90
C ARG A 49 18.01 -10.67 16.19
N ILE A 50 17.17 -10.10 17.05
CA ILE A 50 15.80 -10.54 17.28
C ILE A 50 14.90 -9.70 16.39
N LEU A 51 14.12 -10.37 15.54
CA LEU A 51 13.09 -9.76 14.72
C LEU A 51 11.75 -9.93 15.43
N HIS A 52 10.99 -8.85 15.49
CA HIS A 52 9.64 -8.82 16.06
C HIS A 52 8.63 -8.60 14.94
N SER A 53 7.59 -9.41 14.93
CA SER A 53 6.51 -9.31 13.97
C SER A 53 5.17 -9.54 14.64
N ASP A 54 4.19 -8.69 14.33
CA ASP A 54 2.82 -8.90 14.74
C ASP A 54 2.00 -9.41 13.56
N LYS A 55 1.11 -10.36 13.82
CA LYS A 55 0.00 -10.70 12.93
C LYS A 55 -1.24 -10.00 13.46
N ILE A 56 -1.70 -9.00 12.71
CA ILE A 56 -2.91 -8.23 13.04
C ILE A 56 -4.09 -8.89 12.33
N ILE A 57 -5.07 -9.40 13.07
CA ILE A 57 -6.32 -9.94 12.54
C ILE A 57 -7.39 -8.85 12.61
N PHE A 58 -8.04 -8.55 11.50
CA PHE A 58 -8.98 -7.44 11.38
C PHE A 58 -10.17 -7.75 10.47
N LYS A 59 -11.22 -6.94 10.60
CA LYS A 59 -12.39 -6.90 9.71
C LYS A 59 -12.57 -5.50 9.16
N ILE A 60 -13.02 -5.43 7.91
CA ILE A 60 -13.51 -4.19 7.32
C ILE A 60 -15.03 -4.16 7.48
N LEU A 61 -15.53 -3.16 8.20
CA LEU A 61 -16.95 -2.93 8.42
C LEU A 61 -17.65 -2.44 7.14
N PRO A 62 -19.00 -2.54 7.05
CA PRO A 62 -19.75 -1.95 5.95
C PRO A 62 -19.46 -0.46 5.80
N GLY A 63 -19.16 -0.02 4.58
CA GLY A 63 -18.82 1.36 4.27
C GLY A 63 -17.86 1.48 3.10
N VAL A 64 -17.56 2.73 2.71
CA VAL A 64 -16.62 3.05 1.64
C VAL A 64 -15.32 3.56 2.26
N LEU A 65 -14.26 2.77 2.11
CA LEU A 65 -12.90 3.21 2.39
C LEU A 65 -12.45 4.14 1.26
N VAL A 66 -11.77 5.23 1.62
CA VAL A 66 -11.15 6.14 0.65
C VAL A 66 -9.70 5.72 0.42
N ALA A 67 -9.31 5.47 -0.83
CA ALA A 67 -7.94 5.14 -1.17
C ALA A 67 -7.00 6.36 -1.04
N VAL A 68 -5.71 6.12 -0.80
CA VAL A 68 -4.68 7.18 -0.87
C VAL A 68 -4.60 7.76 -2.27
N THR A 69 -4.67 6.89 -3.29
CA THR A 69 -4.67 7.29 -4.70
C THR A 69 -6.01 6.91 -5.35
N PRO A 70 -6.61 7.77 -6.20
CA PRO A 70 -7.86 7.44 -6.87
C PRO A 70 -7.78 6.20 -7.77
N ALA A 71 -6.60 5.90 -8.32
CA ALA A 71 -6.36 4.72 -9.15
C ALA A 71 -6.56 3.40 -8.39
N ASP A 72 -6.26 3.41 -7.09
CA ASP A 72 -6.35 2.25 -6.20
C ASP A 72 -7.78 2.00 -5.68
N GLN A 73 -8.71 2.95 -5.87
CA GLN A 73 -10.06 2.87 -5.30
C GLN A 73 -10.85 1.63 -5.78
N GLY A 74 -10.69 1.25 -7.05
CA GLY A 74 -11.33 0.07 -7.60
C GLY A 74 -10.91 -1.22 -6.89
N ALA A 75 -9.60 -1.37 -6.64
CA ALA A 75 -9.06 -2.53 -5.92
C ALA A 75 -9.49 -2.51 -4.44
N LEU A 76 -9.46 -1.34 -3.79
CA LEU A 76 -9.88 -1.20 -2.40
C LEU A 76 -11.37 -1.54 -2.17
N ASN A 77 -12.21 -1.26 -3.17
CA ASN A 77 -13.64 -1.60 -3.17
C ASN A 77 -13.90 -3.10 -3.32
N GLN A 78 -12.96 -3.85 -3.91
CA GLN A 78 -13.08 -5.30 -4.13
C GLN A 78 -12.66 -6.12 -2.90
N LEU A 79 -11.99 -5.50 -1.93
CA LEU A 79 -11.63 -6.18 -0.69
C LEU A 79 -12.89 -6.64 0.06
N PRO A 80 -12.91 -7.88 0.58
CA PRO A 80 -14.08 -8.42 1.26
C PRO A 80 -14.41 -7.61 2.53
N ARG A 81 -15.69 -7.57 2.87
CA ARG A 81 -16.22 -6.89 4.07
C ARG A 81 -16.80 -7.92 5.02
N GLY A 82 -16.63 -7.71 6.33
CA GLY A 82 -17.12 -8.60 7.38
C GLY A 82 -16.33 -9.90 7.60
N TYR A 83 -15.37 -10.22 6.73
CA TYR A 83 -14.47 -11.37 6.87
C TYR A 83 -13.22 -11.02 7.66
N GLU A 84 -12.70 -12.00 8.40
CA GLU A 84 -11.40 -11.90 9.08
C GLU A 84 -10.30 -11.99 8.03
N MET A 85 -9.41 -11.00 8.07
CA MET A 85 -8.19 -10.94 7.29
C MET A 85 -7.04 -10.69 8.24
N ASP A 86 -5.84 -11.12 7.86
CA ASP A 86 -4.65 -10.85 8.63
C ASP A 86 -3.55 -10.19 7.80
N ILE A 87 -2.73 -9.39 8.47
CA ILE A 87 -1.48 -8.87 7.93
C ILE A 87 -0.35 -9.15 8.90
N LYS A 88 0.82 -9.45 8.37
CA LYS A 88 2.04 -9.52 9.17
C LYS A 88 2.82 -8.23 9.01
N VAL A 89 3.13 -7.58 10.13
CA VAL A 89 3.86 -6.32 10.17
C VAL A 89 5.12 -6.52 11.01
N SER A 90 6.25 -6.02 10.51
CA SER A 90 7.44 -5.89 11.36
C SER A 90 7.13 -4.84 12.42
N ASP A 91 7.45 -5.14 13.68
CA ASP A 91 7.21 -4.23 14.78
C ASP A 91 8.52 -3.84 15.47
N ASP A 92 8.55 -2.61 16.00
CA ASP A 92 9.59 -2.17 16.94
C ASP A 92 8.96 -2.22 18.34
N PRO A 93 9.43 -3.10 19.24
CA PRO A 93 8.85 -3.27 20.57
C PRO A 93 8.95 -2.01 21.45
N ARG A 94 9.69 -0.99 21.02
CA ARG A 94 9.81 0.31 21.70
C ARG A 94 8.76 1.32 21.24
N THR A 95 7.98 1.01 20.21
CA THR A 95 6.97 1.92 19.65
C THR A 95 5.63 1.23 19.52
N ILE A 96 4.56 1.88 19.98
CA ILE A 96 3.19 1.39 19.76
C ILE A 96 2.61 2.16 18.57
N ALA A 97 2.79 1.63 17.37
CA ALA A 97 2.17 2.20 16.19
C ALA A 97 0.68 1.81 16.12
N GLY A 98 -0.20 2.76 15.80
CA GLY A 98 -1.64 2.53 15.76
C GLY A 98 -2.03 1.41 14.78
N LEU A 99 -2.59 0.31 15.30
CA LEU A 99 -2.89 -0.91 14.53
C LEU A 99 -3.79 -0.63 13.31
N ARG A 100 -4.81 0.20 13.49
CA ARG A 100 -5.69 0.61 12.38
C ARG A 100 -4.92 1.36 11.29
N GLY A 101 -3.97 2.21 11.66
CA GLY A 101 -3.12 2.91 10.72
C GLY A 101 -2.24 1.94 9.92
N LYS A 102 -1.64 0.95 10.58
CA LYS A 102 -0.87 -0.12 9.90
C LYS A 102 -1.74 -0.88 8.88
N VAL A 103 -2.96 -1.25 9.28
CA VAL A 103 -3.94 -1.93 8.40
C VAL A 103 -4.33 -1.05 7.20
N LEU A 104 -4.65 0.22 7.43
CA LEU A 104 -5.02 1.15 6.35
C LEU A 104 -3.86 1.39 5.38
N SER A 105 -2.65 1.60 5.89
CA SER A 105 -1.45 1.74 5.07
C SER A 105 -1.20 0.51 4.22
N PHE A 106 -1.33 -0.69 4.80
CA PHE A 106 -1.17 -1.95 4.07
C PHE A 106 -2.18 -2.08 2.93
N MET A 107 -3.43 -1.65 3.13
CA MET A 107 -4.46 -1.71 2.11
C MET A 107 -4.42 -0.56 1.10
N GLY A 108 -3.47 0.39 1.20
CA GLY A 108 -3.47 1.59 0.35
C GLY A 108 -4.64 2.55 0.61
N ALA A 109 -5.25 2.48 1.80
CA ALA A 109 -6.33 3.36 2.23
C ALA A 109 -5.78 4.62 2.93
N ALA A 110 -6.44 5.75 2.75
CA ALA A 110 -6.04 7.01 3.37
C ALA A 110 -6.10 6.92 4.91
N LEU A 111 -5.11 7.51 5.58
CA LEU A 111 -5.03 7.55 7.05
C LEU A 111 -5.96 8.64 7.62
N THR A 112 -7.26 8.41 7.52
CA THR A 112 -8.30 9.31 8.02
C THR A 112 -9.13 8.64 9.12
N ASP A 113 -9.73 9.43 10.00
CA ASP A 113 -10.62 8.92 11.04
C ASP A 113 -11.85 8.18 10.47
N GLN A 114 -12.34 8.62 9.31
CA GLN A 114 -13.42 7.93 8.59
C GLN A 114 -13.02 6.50 8.24
N ASN A 115 -11.86 6.33 7.62
CA ASN A 115 -11.37 5.01 7.26
C ASN A 115 -11.05 4.17 8.51
N ALA A 116 -10.46 4.78 9.54
CA ALA A 116 -10.12 4.09 10.78
C ALA A 116 -11.36 3.52 11.48
N ARG A 117 -12.49 4.24 11.45
CA ARG A 117 -13.77 3.77 12.00
C ARG A 117 -14.34 2.54 11.27
N LEU A 118 -13.93 2.30 10.03
CA LEU A 118 -14.32 1.13 9.26
C LEU A 118 -13.45 -0.10 9.52
N ILE A 119 -12.43 0.01 10.38
CA ILE A 119 -11.53 -1.09 10.74
C ILE A 119 -11.77 -1.54 12.18
N THR A 120 -12.11 -2.82 12.33
CA THR A 120 -12.17 -3.50 13.61
C THR A 120 -10.96 -4.41 13.73
N ILE A 121 -10.15 -4.20 14.77
CA ILE A 121 -9.10 -5.16 15.15
C ILE A 121 -9.78 -6.26 15.95
N VAL A 122 -9.62 -7.50 15.51
CA VAL A 122 -10.20 -8.69 16.15
C VAL A 122 -9.20 -9.24 17.15
N ASP A 123 -7.95 -9.41 16.74
CA ASP A 123 -6.88 -9.95 17.57
C ASP A 123 -5.50 -9.51 17.05
N VAL A 124 -4.47 -9.66 17.88
CA VAL A 124 -3.06 -9.44 17.53
C VAL A 124 -2.23 -10.58 18.08
N GLU A 125 -1.63 -11.38 17.19
CA GLU A 125 -0.70 -12.44 17.57
C GLU A 125 0.74 -11.94 17.45
N TYR A 126 1.54 -12.16 18.50
CA TYR A 126 2.93 -11.76 18.55
C TYR A 126 3.86 -12.90 18.13
N ALA A 127 4.84 -12.64 17.27
CA ALA A 127 5.86 -13.59 16.85
C ALA A 127 7.26 -12.98 16.88
N THR A 128 8.24 -13.77 17.30
CA THR A 128 9.66 -13.39 17.27
C THR A 128 10.49 -14.43 16.54
N ALA A 129 11.52 -13.97 15.85
CA ALA A 129 12.51 -14.82 15.20
C ALA A 129 13.91 -14.38 15.60
N VAL A 130 14.75 -15.34 16.00
CA VAL A 130 16.17 -15.11 16.23
C VAL A 130 16.93 -15.51 14.98
N CYS A 131 17.63 -14.57 14.36
CA CYS A 131 18.47 -14.86 13.21
C CYS A 131 19.82 -15.43 13.67
N ILE A 132 20.01 -16.74 13.52
CA ILE A 132 21.24 -17.47 13.85
C ILE A 132 22.23 -17.52 12.68
#